data_AF-A0A290WX17-F1
#
_entry.id   AF-A0A290WX17-F1
#
_cell.length_a   1.000
_cell.length_b   1.000
_cell.length_c   1.000
_cell.angle_alpha   90.00
_cell.angle_beta   90.00
_cell.angle_gamma   90.00
#
_symmetry.space_group_name_H-M   'P 1'
#
loop_
_entity.id
_entity.type
_entity.pdbx_description
1 polymer ?
#
loop_
_entity_poly.entity_id
_entity_poly.type
_entity_poly.pdbx_seq_one_letter_code
_entity_poly.pdbx_strand_id
1 'polypeptide(L)' 'MGANPGRMRELGPHFAAFIPNGRAINPITKSNWEGIGVTPDIGVPASQALEKAHQLALERLAVASAAARQGPQPGELKP' A
#
# COMPACT_ATOMS: atom_id res chain seq x y z
N MET A 1 -9.03 13.32 -1.62
CA MET A 1 -9.32 12.01 -1.01
C MET A 1 -9.06 12.12 0.47
N GLY A 2 -10.02 11.75 1.32
CA GLY A 2 -9.86 11.78 2.78
C GLY A 2 -9.74 10.37 3.34
N ALA A 3 -8.96 10.19 4.41
CA ALA A 3 -8.95 8.93 5.16
C ALA A 3 -10.16 8.80 6.08
N ASN A 4 -10.76 9.93 6.46
CA ASN A 4 -11.82 9.97 7.45
C ASN A 4 -13.19 9.81 6.78
N PRO A 5 -13.99 8.81 7.20
CA PRO A 5 -15.34 8.65 6.69
C PRO A 5 -16.22 9.82 7.14
N GLY A 6 -17.19 10.14 6.29
CA GLY A 6 -18.16 11.18 6.52
C GLY A 6 -19.19 11.22 5.41
N ARG A 7 -20.11 12.16 5.52
CA ARG A 7 -21.07 12.46 4.46
C ARG A 7 -21.37 13.95 4.46
N MET A 8 -21.91 14.44 3.35
CA MET A 8 -22.49 15.78 3.31
C MET A 8 -23.65 15.85 4.31
N ARG A 9 -23.69 16.95 5.06
CA ARG A 9 -24.75 17.31 6.01
C ARG A 9 -25.34 18.62 5.55
N GLU A 10 -26.66 18.66 5.43
CA GLU A 10 -27.38 19.91 5.22
C GLU A 10 -27.30 20.78 6.48
N LEU A 11 -27.04 22.07 6.29
CA LEU A 11 -26.92 23.05 7.38
C LEU A 11 -28.01 24.14 7.32
N GLY A 12 -28.82 24.13 6.24
CA GLY A 12 -29.89 25.09 5.96
C GLY A 12 -30.11 25.22 4.45
N PRO A 13 -31.06 26.07 4.01
CA PRO A 13 -31.36 26.25 2.59
C PRO A 13 -30.10 26.61 1.80
N HIS A 14 -29.78 25.79 0.79
CA HIS A 14 -28.61 25.95 -0.08
C HIS A 14 -27.23 25.80 0.61
N PHE A 15 -27.16 25.35 1.87
CA PHE A 15 -25.90 25.11 2.58
C PHE A 15 -25.73 23.65 2.98
N ALA A 16 -24.55 23.11 2.71
CA ALA A 16 -24.13 21.79 3.19
C ALA A 16 -22.63 21.75 3.47
N ALA A 17 -22.22 20.90 4.42
CA ALA A 17 -20.81 20.66 4.72
C ALA A 17 -20.51 19.17 4.81
N PHE A 18 -19.32 18.77 4.37
CA PHE A 18 -18.80 17.44 4.65
C PHE A 18 -18.23 17.44 6.08
N ILE A 19 -18.84 16.67 6.97
CA ILE A 19 -18.39 16.54 8.36
C ILE A 19 -17.91 15.10 8.55
N PRO A 20 -16.60 14.87 8.76
CA PRO A 20 -16.09 13.56 9.12
C PRO A 20 -16.70 13.11 10.45
N ASN A 21 -17.21 11.88 10.50
CA ASN A 21 -17.81 11.32 11.70
C ASN A 21 -17.02 10.12 12.26
N GLY A 22 -15.83 9.88 11.72
CA GLY A 22 -14.88 8.91 12.22
C GLY A 22 -13.47 9.26 11.74
N ARG A 23 -12.47 8.61 12.32
CA ARG A 23 -11.07 8.73 11.92
C ARG A 23 -10.48 7.35 11.71
N ALA A 24 -10.04 7.06 10.50
CA ALA A 24 -9.21 5.89 10.27
C ALA A 24 -7.87 6.12 10.99
N ILE A 25 -7.41 5.17 11.79
CA ILE A 25 -6.12 5.24 12.48
C ILE A 25 -5.39 3.93 12.23
N ASN A 26 -4.23 4.01 11.60
CA ASN A 26 -3.37 2.85 11.41
C ASN A 26 -2.79 2.40 12.77
N PRO A 27 -2.88 1.11 13.12
CA PRO A 27 -2.43 0.63 14.44
C PRO A 27 -0.91 0.64 14.61
N ILE A 28 -0.13 0.71 13.52
CA ILE A 28 1.33 0.74 13.52
C ILE A 28 1.82 2.19 13.61
N THR A 29 1.44 3.03 12.64
CA THR A 29 1.95 4.42 12.56
C THR A 29 1.23 5.40 13.47
N LYS A 30 0.13 4.96 14.12
CA LYS A 30 -0.74 5.78 14.98
C LYS A 30 -1.28 7.05 14.29
N SER A 31 -1.32 7.05 12.95
CA SER A 31 -1.76 8.17 12.10
C SER A 31 -2.58 7.64 10.92
N ASN A 32 -2.86 8.49 9.91
CA ASN A 32 -3.55 8.12 8.68
C ASN A 32 -3.06 8.93 7.47
N TRP A 33 -3.64 8.66 6.30
CA TRP A 33 -3.28 9.29 5.02
C TRP A 33 -4.08 10.57 4.71
N GLU A 34 -4.85 11.11 5.67
CA GLU A 34 -5.63 12.32 5.43
C GLU A 34 -4.72 13.54 5.28
N GLY A 35 -4.94 14.33 4.21
CA GLY A 35 -4.16 15.54 3.92
C GLY A 35 -2.73 15.29 3.44
N ILE A 36 -2.12 14.16 3.81
CA ILE A 36 -0.73 13.82 3.48
C ILE A 36 -0.57 12.75 2.39
N GLY A 37 -1.63 11.96 2.12
CA GLY A 37 -1.59 10.87 1.16
C GLY A 37 -0.79 9.65 1.65
N VAL A 38 -0.35 8.82 0.69
CA VAL A 38 0.48 7.64 0.94
C VAL A 38 1.73 7.76 0.09
N THR A 39 2.91 7.71 0.71
CA THR A 39 4.18 7.68 -0.01
C THR A 39 4.35 6.30 -0.67
N PRO A 40 4.60 6.22 -1.99
CA PRO A 40 4.86 4.94 -2.63
C PRO A 40 6.22 4.39 -2.20
N ASP A 41 6.33 3.07 -2.03
CA ASP A 41 7.61 2.41 -1.78
C ASP A 41 8.59 2.57 -2.96
N ILE A 42 8.05 2.72 -4.16
CA ILE A 42 8.79 2.88 -5.41
C ILE A 42 8.21 4.07 -6.16
N GLY A 43 8.91 5.20 -6.10
CA GLY A 43 8.51 6.43 -6.77
C GLY A 43 8.77 6.35 -8.28
N VAL A 44 7.71 6.19 -9.08
CA VAL A 44 7.73 6.29 -10.54
C VAL A 44 6.54 7.15 -11.02
N PRO A 45 6.60 7.74 -12.22
CA PRO A 45 5.43 8.39 -12.81
C PRO A 45 4.24 7.45 -12.87
N ALA A 46 3.02 7.97 -12.63
CA ALA A 46 1.82 7.16 -12.58
C ALA A 46 1.59 6.33 -13.86
N SER A 47 1.95 6.87 -15.03
CA SER A 47 1.86 6.18 -16.32
C SER A 47 2.78 4.95 -16.43
N GLN A 48 3.83 4.87 -15.61
CA GLN A 48 4.81 3.77 -15.61
C GLN A 48 4.59 2.79 -14.47
N ALA A 49 3.65 3.05 -13.56
CA ALA A 49 3.46 2.26 -12.34
C ALA A 49 3.17 0.78 -12.64
N LEU A 50 2.31 0.50 -13.64
CA LEU A 50 1.97 -0.87 -14.04
C LEU A 50 3.17 -1.61 -14.59
N GLU A 51 3.91 -0.99 -15.52
CA GLU A 51 5.09 -1.60 -16.14
C GLU A 51 6.15 -1.90 -15.08
N LYS A 52 6.44 -0.95 -14.20
CA LYS A 52 7.43 -1.14 -13.13
C LYS A 52 7.01 -2.23 -12.15
N ALA A 53 5.74 -2.27 -11.75
CA ALA A 53 5.22 -3.31 -10.86
C ALA A 53 5.33 -4.70 -11.50
N HIS A 54 4.98 -4.82 -12.79
CA HIS A 54 5.06 -6.09 -13.51
C HIS A 54 6.50 -6.58 -13.64
N GLN A 55 7.43 -5.70 -14.03
CA GLN A 55 8.85 -6.02 -14.10
C GLN A 55 9.37 -6.58 -12.77
N LEU A 56 9.11 -5.89 -11.66
CA LEU A 56 9.56 -6.31 -10.33
C LEU A 56 8.96 -7.64 -9.88
N ALA A 57 7.70 -7.91 -10.26
CA ALA A 57 7.06 -9.19 -9.97
C ALA A 57 7.74 -10.34 -10.72
N LEU A 58 8.05 -10.16 -12.00
CA LEU A 58 8.75 -11.17 -12.81
C LEU A 58 10.17 -11.43 -12.29
N GLU A 59 10.90 -10.38 -11.94
CA GLU A 59 12.24 -10.50 -11.32
C GLU A 59 12.18 -11.32 -10.03
N ARG A 60 11.20 -11.05 -9.15
CA ARG A 60 10.99 -11.81 -7.91
C ARG A 60 10.67 -13.27 -8.16
N LEU A 61 9.80 -13.57 -9.13
CA LEU A 61 9.46 -14.95 -9.50
C LEU A 61 10.65 -15.69 -10.08
N ALA A 62 11.47 -15.03 -10.90
CA ALA A 62 12.68 -15.63 -11.46
C ALA A 62 13.65 -16.05 -10.33
N VAL A 63 13.89 -15.17 -9.35
CA VAL A 63 14.71 -15.47 -8.16
C VAL A 63 14.13 -16.60 -7.34
N ALA A 64 12.83 -16.55 -7.02
CA ALA A 64 12.15 -17.58 -6.24
C ALA A 64 12.21 -18.95 -6.94
N SER A 65 12.03 -18.98 -8.26
CA SER A 65 12.11 -20.22 -9.05
C SER A 65 13.54 -20.79 -9.13
N ALA A 66 14.56 -19.95 -9.08
CA ALA A 66 15.95 -20.38 -9.07
C ALA A 66 16.33 -20.98 -7.71
N ALA A 67 15.90 -20.35 -6.60
CA ALA A 67 16.07 -20.87 -5.26
C ALA A 67 15.36 -22.22 -5.06
N ALA A 68 14.13 -22.35 -5.56
CA ALA A 68 13.39 -23.61 -5.51
C ALA A 68 14.07 -24.75 -6.31
N ARG A 69 14.79 -24.41 -7.39
CA ARG A 69 15.55 -25.37 -8.21
C ARG A 69 16.87 -25.80 -7.57
N GLN A 70 17.42 -25.03 -6.64
CA GLN A 70 18.73 -25.29 -6.05
C GLN A 70 18.69 -26.30 -4.89
N GLY A 71 17.51 -26.60 -4.32
CA GLY A 71 17.35 -27.57 -3.23
C GLY A 71 18.16 -27.24 -1.96
N PRO A 72 17.95 -27.93 -0.83
CA PRO A 72 18.81 -27.77 0.33
C PRO A 72 20.19 -28.36 0.02
N GLN A 73 21.26 -27.63 0.31
CA GLN A 73 22.63 -28.13 0.17
C GLN A 73 22.86 -29.30 1.16
N PRO A 74 23.27 -30.50 0.69
CA PRO A 74 23.55 -31.63 1.56
C PRO A 74 24.89 -31.39 2.27
N GLY A 75 24.86 -30.91 3.52
CA GLY A 75 26.11 -30.70 4.27
C GLY A 75 26.00 -30.33 5.75
N GLU A 76 24.85 -29.96 6.28
CA GLU A 76 24.74 -29.51 7.67
C GLU A 76 23.98 -30.51 8.55
N LEU A 77 24.47 -31.75 8.57
CA LEU A 77 24.23 -32.67 9.68
C LEU A 77 25.53 -32.74 10.49
N LYS A 78 25.64 -31.85 11.48
CA LYS A 78 26.64 -31.96 12.54
C LYS A 78 26.06 -32.88 13.64
N PRO A 79 26.87 -33.79 14.22
CA PRO A 79 26.41 -34.82 15.16
C PRO A 79 25.70 -34.28 16.40
#